data_AF-A0A961YMQ6-F1
#
_entry.id   AF-A0A961YMQ6-F1
#
_cell.length_a   1.000
_cell.length_b   1.000
_cell.length_c   1.000
_cell.angle_alpha   90.00
_cell.angle_beta   90.00
_cell.angle_gamma   90.00
#
_symmetry.space_group_name_H-M   'P 1'
#
loop_
_entity.id
_entity.type
_entity.pdbx_description
1 polymer ?
#
loop_
_entity_poly.entity_id
_entity_poly.type
_entity_poly.pdbx_seq_one_letter_code
_entity_poly.pdbx_strand_id
1 'polypeptide(L)'
;MAPIIPVILAGGSGKRLWPISLEKRPKQFLPLADGRTTFERTISRVADRATFAPPIIVTNAAHAAHARGLAAAEAPEATFLLEPEGRNSGPAVAAAGRFAAVHHGPDGILLVLASDHVIDDAAAFVDACRTAMTAAEDGRIVVFGVAPKGPVPDYGYIRPAMSNAGPVRPVAEFIEKPDREEARRLIADGCLWNSGNVMVRADV
;
A
#
# COMPACT_ATOMS: atom_id res chain seq x y z
N MET A 1 15.11 -16.46 -3.02
CA MET A 1 13.77 -15.91 -2.76
C MET A 1 13.33 -15.16 -4.01
N ALA A 2 12.09 -15.34 -4.44
CA ALA A 2 11.52 -14.51 -5.50
C ALA A 2 11.38 -13.06 -4.99
N PRO A 3 11.58 -12.04 -5.83
CA PRO A 3 11.41 -10.65 -5.41
C PRO A 3 9.95 -10.34 -5.09
N ILE A 4 9.71 -9.44 -4.13
CA ILE A 4 8.37 -8.97 -3.77
C ILE A 4 7.80 -8.17 -4.95
N ILE A 5 6.54 -8.39 -5.33
CA ILE A 5 5.87 -7.72 -6.44
C ILE A 5 5.09 -6.51 -5.90
N PRO A 6 5.53 -5.26 -6.16
CA PRO A 6 4.78 -4.10 -5.71
C PRO A 6 3.50 -3.94 -6.53
N VAL A 7 2.38 -3.73 -5.86
CA VAL A 7 1.09 -3.35 -6.44
C VAL A 7 0.74 -1.94 -5.98
N ILE A 8 0.96 -0.95 -6.84
CA ILE A 8 0.75 0.46 -6.50
C ILE A 8 -0.65 0.89 -6.95
N LEU A 9 -1.51 1.21 -5.98
CA LEU A 9 -2.88 1.70 -6.22
C LEU A 9 -2.86 3.22 -6.41
N ALA A 10 -3.14 3.65 -7.64
CA ALA A 10 -3.11 5.05 -8.09
C ALA A 10 -4.45 5.52 -8.70
N GLY A 11 -5.57 4.97 -8.22
CA GLY A 11 -6.93 5.29 -8.70
C GLY A 11 -7.70 6.37 -7.92
N GLY A 12 -7.14 6.91 -6.82
CA GLY A 12 -7.87 7.88 -5.98
C GLY A 12 -8.20 9.17 -6.74
N SER A 13 -9.44 9.66 -6.64
CA SER A 13 -9.93 10.88 -7.33
C SER A 13 -9.56 12.20 -6.63
N GLY A 14 -8.82 12.15 -5.52
CA GLY A 14 -8.29 13.34 -4.84
C GLY A 14 -9.31 14.20 -4.08
N LYS A 15 -10.64 14.04 -4.25
CA LYS A 15 -11.72 14.95 -3.79
C LYS A 15 -11.59 15.63 -2.41
N ARG A 16 -10.85 15.04 -1.46
CA ARG A 16 -10.57 15.58 -0.11
C ARG A 16 -9.56 16.74 -0.08
N LEU A 17 -8.73 16.95 -1.11
CA LEU A 17 -7.77 18.07 -1.19
C LEU A 17 -8.23 19.17 -2.14
N TRP A 18 -9.54 19.31 -2.39
CA TRP A 18 -10.05 20.43 -3.17
C TRP A 18 -9.74 21.78 -2.48
N PRO A 19 -9.29 22.84 -3.19
CA PRO A 19 -9.18 22.98 -4.65
C PRO A 19 -7.84 22.49 -5.25
N ILE A 20 -6.91 22.03 -4.43
CA ILE A 20 -5.55 21.62 -4.83
C ILE A 20 -5.61 20.36 -5.72
N SER A 21 -6.47 19.40 -5.39
CA SER A 21 -6.75 18.24 -6.22
C SER A 21 -8.03 18.42 -7.04
N LEU A 22 -7.93 18.17 -8.34
CA LEU A 22 -9.06 18.13 -9.26
C LEU A 22 -9.25 16.70 -9.74
N GLU A 23 -10.43 16.36 -10.25
CA GLU A 23 -10.71 15.04 -10.82
C GLU A 23 -9.73 14.68 -11.96
N LYS A 24 -9.20 15.67 -12.68
CA LYS A 24 -8.16 15.50 -13.72
C LYS A 24 -6.72 15.45 -13.18
N ARG A 25 -6.48 15.89 -11.94
CA ARG A 25 -5.17 15.88 -11.26
C ARG A 25 -5.33 15.39 -9.82
N PRO A 26 -5.43 14.06 -9.64
CA PRO A 26 -5.42 13.44 -8.34
C PRO A 26 -4.25 13.85 -7.46
N LYS A 27 -4.47 13.82 -6.14
CA LYS A 27 -3.49 14.25 -5.14
C LYS A 27 -2.16 13.51 -5.22
N GLN A 28 -2.18 12.23 -5.60
CA GLN A 28 -0.97 11.41 -5.68
C GLN A 28 -0.01 11.88 -6.77
N PHE A 29 -0.51 12.67 -7.73
CA PHE A 29 0.26 13.23 -8.84
C PHE A 29 0.56 14.73 -8.66
N LEU A 30 0.26 15.29 -7.48
CA LEU A 30 0.63 16.66 -7.15
C LEU A 30 2.00 16.67 -6.48
N PRO A 31 2.91 17.57 -6.88
CA PRO A 31 4.22 17.67 -6.26
C PRO A 31 4.08 18.13 -4.81
N LEU A 32 4.87 17.51 -3.93
CA LEU A 32 5.09 17.97 -2.56
C LEU A 32 6.09 19.14 -2.55
N ALA A 33 6.43 19.63 -1.36
CA ALA A 33 7.39 20.72 -1.19
C ALA A 33 8.80 20.41 -1.74
N ASP A 34 9.17 19.14 -1.85
CA ASP A 34 10.44 18.68 -2.42
C ASP A 34 10.40 18.51 -3.96
N GLY A 35 9.29 18.89 -4.60
CA GLY A 35 9.09 18.81 -6.05
C GLY A 35 8.70 17.43 -6.57
N ARG A 36 8.73 16.38 -5.73
CA ARG A 36 8.30 15.03 -6.11
C ARG A 36 6.85 14.78 -5.71
N THR A 37 6.16 14.00 -6.52
CA THR A 37 4.82 13.52 -6.19
C THR A 37 4.88 12.37 -5.17
N THR A 38 3.81 12.13 -4.43
CA THR A 38 3.72 10.96 -3.53
C THR A 38 3.76 9.63 -4.30
N PHE A 39 3.26 9.63 -5.54
CA PHE A 39 3.38 8.52 -6.47
C PHE A 39 4.83 8.22 -6.83
N GLU A 40 5.62 9.22 -7.24
CA GLU A 40 7.05 9.05 -7.51
C GLU A 40 7.80 8.58 -6.27
N ARG A 41 7.55 9.18 -5.10
CA ARG A 41 8.16 8.73 -3.84
C ARG A 41 7.83 7.26 -3.51
N THR A 42 6.64 6.80 -3.88
CA THR A 42 6.24 5.40 -3.71
C THR A 42 6.98 4.48 -4.68
N ILE A 43 7.17 4.90 -5.94
CA ILE A 43 7.98 4.16 -6.92
C ILE A 43 9.44 4.06 -6.45
N SER A 44 10.05 5.17 -6.04
CA SER A 44 11.45 5.18 -5.57
C SER A 44 11.68 4.25 -4.40
N ARG A 45 10.70 4.18 -3.47
CA ARG A 45 10.76 3.32 -2.29
C ARG A 45 10.79 1.82 -2.63
N VAL A 46 10.31 1.43 -3.81
CA VAL A 46 10.31 0.03 -4.30
C VAL A 46 11.14 -0.14 -5.57
N ALA A 47 12.14 0.72 -5.79
CA ALA A 47 12.97 0.71 -6.99
C ALA A 47 14.11 -0.32 -6.94
N ASP A 48 14.54 -0.75 -5.74
CA ASP A 48 15.61 -1.75 -5.58
C ASP A 48 15.18 -3.12 -6.15
N ARG A 49 15.76 -3.47 -7.30
CA ARG A 49 15.45 -4.70 -8.04
C ARG A 49 16.01 -5.98 -7.39
N ALA A 50 16.93 -5.86 -6.42
CA ALA A 50 17.34 -7.00 -5.61
C ALA A 50 16.24 -7.43 -4.62
N THR A 51 15.31 -6.53 -4.30
CA THR A 51 14.23 -6.75 -3.33
C THR A 51 12.86 -6.83 -3.98
N PHE A 52 12.61 -5.97 -4.97
CA PHE A 52 11.31 -5.78 -5.59
C PHE A 52 11.32 -6.06 -7.09
N ALA A 53 10.32 -6.78 -7.58
CA ALA A 53 10.05 -6.90 -9.01
C ALA A 53 9.61 -5.54 -9.59
N PRO A 54 9.59 -5.37 -10.93
CA PRO A 54 8.91 -4.25 -11.54
C PRO A 54 7.46 -4.12 -11.03
N PRO A 55 6.99 -2.90 -10.72
CA PRO A 55 5.69 -2.73 -10.09
C PRO A 55 4.53 -2.97 -11.06
N ILE A 56 3.43 -3.48 -10.52
CA ILE A 56 2.10 -3.44 -11.14
C ILE A 56 1.42 -2.16 -10.63
N ILE A 57 1.09 -1.24 -11.54
CA ILE A 57 0.44 0.02 -11.23
C ILE A 57 -1.02 -0.07 -11.66
N VAL A 58 -1.93 0.03 -10.69
CA VAL A 58 -3.38 0.04 -10.96
C VAL A 58 -3.87 1.48 -10.93
N THR A 59 -4.44 1.95 -12.03
CA THR A 59 -4.93 3.34 -12.14
C THR A 59 -6.08 3.45 -13.11
N ASN A 60 -6.83 4.55 -13.07
CA ASN A 60 -7.88 4.81 -14.04
C ASN A 60 -7.28 5.09 -15.43
N ALA A 61 -7.94 4.62 -16.49
CA ALA A 61 -7.53 4.88 -17.87
C ALA A 61 -7.30 6.39 -18.17
N ALA A 62 -8.07 7.29 -17.57
CA ALA A 62 -7.93 8.73 -17.71
C ALA A 62 -6.60 9.30 -17.15
N HIS A 63 -5.94 8.58 -16.24
CA HIS A 63 -4.68 9.00 -15.62
C HIS A 63 -3.46 8.22 -16.15
N ALA A 64 -3.67 7.21 -16.99
CA ALA A 64 -2.64 6.29 -17.45
C ALA A 64 -1.43 7.00 -18.07
N ALA A 65 -1.67 7.94 -18.99
CA ALA A 65 -0.59 8.67 -19.67
C ALA A 65 0.27 9.47 -18.68
N HIS A 66 -0.37 10.14 -17.71
CA HIS A 66 0.34 10.92 -16.71
C HIS A 66 1.13 10.03 -15.74
N ALA A 67 0.50 8.97 -15.23
CA ALA A 67 1.16 8.00 -14.35
C ALA A 67 2.36 7.31 -15.03
N ARG A 68 2.25 6.98 -16.32
CA ARG A 68 3.37 6.46 -17.12
C ARG A 68 4.52 7.47 -17.23
N GLY A 69 4.21 8.73 -17.47
CA GLY A 69 5.21 9.79 -17.53
C GLY A 69 6.00 9.93 -16.23
N LEU A 70 5.30 9.89 -15.09
CA LEU A 70 5.93 9.96 -13.75
C LEU A 70 6.74 8.68 -13.43
N ALA A 71 6.28 7.51 -13.88
CA ALA A 71 6.96 6.25 -13.60
C ALA A 71 8.19 5.98 -14.50
N ALA A 72 8.27 6.61 -15.67
CA ALA A 72 9.20 6.22 -16.73
C ALA A 72 10.68 6.23 -16.32
N ALA A 73 11.08 7.12 -15.41
CA ALA A 73 12.49 7.25 -15.00
C ALA A 73 12.97 6.11 -14.10
N GLU A 74 12.12 5.62 -13.20
CA GLU A 74 12.51 4.66 -12.14
C GLU A 74 11.84 3.29 -12.27
N ALA A 75 10.74 3.22 -13.02
CA ALA A 75 10.01 1.98 -13.29
C ALA A 75 9.56 1.91 -14.76
N PRO A 76 10.49 1.93 -15.74
CA PRO A 76 10.15 1.82 -17.16
C PRO A 76 9.45 0.49 -17.50
N GLU A 77 9.78 -0.58 -16.76
CA GLU A 77 9.20 -1.92 -16.91
C GLU A 77 7.88 -2.11 -16.13
N ALA A 78 7.29 -1.03 -15.61
CA ALA A 78 6.06 -1.13 -14.84
C ALA A 78 4.89 -1.62 -15.71
N THR A 79 4.14 -2.59 -15.20
CA THR A 79 2.90 -3.03 -15.81
C THR A 79 1.77 -2.11 -15.35
N PHE A 80 0.90 -1.68 -16.27
CA PHE A 80 -0.26 -0.87 -15.92
C PHE A 80 -1.55 -1.65 -16.12
N LEU A 81 -2.32 -1.80 -15.04
CA LEU A 81 -3.68 -2.31 -15.09
C LEU A 81 -4.64 -1.12 -15.03
N LEU A 82 -5.42 -0.93 -16.10
CA LEU A 82 -6.28 0.22 -16.25
C LEU A 82 -7.70 -0.10 -15.79
N GLU A 83 -8.14 0.58 -14.73
CA GLU A 83 -9.51 0.48 -14.25
C GLU A 83 -10.44 1.21 -15.24
N PRO A 84 -11.51 0.56 -15.73
CA PRO A 84 -12.51 1.22 -16.57
C PRO A 84 -13.34 2.23 -15.77
N GLU A 85 -13.52 1.98 -14.47
CA GLU A 85 -14.22 2.82 -13.51
C GLU A 85 -13.69 2.55 -12.10
N GLY A 86 -13.76 3.53 -11.20
CA GLY A 86 -13.28 3.37 -9.83
C GLY A 86 -14.22 2.51 -8.99
N ARG A 87 -13.75 1.36 -8.48
CA ARG A 87 -14.52 0.43 -7.61
C ARG A 87 -13.88 0.19 -6.24
N ASN A 88 -13.12 1.15 -5.73
CA ASN A 88 -12.31 1.06 -4.50
C ASN A 88 -11.17 0.03 -4.59
N SER A 89 -10.45 -0.19 -3.49
CA SER A 89 -9.21 -0.98 -3.45
C SER A 89 -9.41 -2.48 -3.68
N GLY A 90 -10.48 -3.08 -3.18
CA GLY A 90 -10.70 -4.54 -3.25
C GLY A 90 -10.62 -5.10 -4.68
N PRO A 91 -11.44 -4.60 -5.63
CA PRO A 91 -11.38 -5.03 -7.03
C PRO A 91 -10.04 -4.77 -7.70
N ALA A 92 -9.38 -3.65 -7.38
CA ALA A 92 -8.06 -3.32 -7.92
C ALA A 92 -6.99 -4.33 -7.46
N VAL A 93 -7.01 -4.71 -6.18
CA VAL A 93 -6.10 -5.73 -5.62
C VAL A 93 -6.40 -7.10 -6.21
N ALA A 94 -7.67 -7.48 -6.35
CA ALA A 94 -8.06 -8.76 -6.93
C ALA A 94 -7.60 -8.89 -8.40
N ALA A 95 -7.75 -7.83 -9.20
CA ALA A 95 -7.26 -7.79 -10.57
C ALA A 95 -5.73 -7.90 -10.64
N ALA A 96 -5.01 -7.18 -9.78
CA ALA A 96 -3.56 -7.26 -9.69
C ALA A 96 -3.08 -8.63 -9.22
N GLY A 97 -3.75 -9.25 -8.25
CA GLY A 97 -3.43 -10.60 -7.78
C GLY A 97 -3.65 -11.65 -8.85
N ARG A 98 -4.76 -11.58 -9.59
CA ARG A 98 -5.00 -12.46 -10.74
C ARG A 98 -3.92 -12.30 -11.82
N PHE A 99 -3.56 -11.06 -12.16
CA PHE A 99 -2.48 -10.79 -13.10
C PHE A 99 -1.16 -11.39 -12.62
N ALA A 100 -0.80 -11.14 -11.36
CA ALA A 100 0.43 -11.65 -10.77
C ALA A 100 0.47 -13.18 -10.74
N ALA A 101 -0.63 -13.83 -10.37
CA ALA A 101 -0.74 -15.29 -10.38
C ALA A 101 -0.47 -15.90 -11.76
N VAL A 102 -0.93 -15.24 -12.83
CA VAL A 102 -0.74 -15.70 -14.23
C VAL A 102 0.69 -15.45 -14.72
N HIS A 103 1.28 -14.31 -14.38
CA HIS A 103 2.56 -13.86 -14.97
C HIS A 103 3.79 -14.10 -14.10
N HIS A 104 3.61 -14.25 -12.79
CA HIS A 104 4.67 -14.41 -11.80
C HIS A 104 4.53 -15.69 -10.96
N GLY A 105 3.46 -16.46 -11.17
CA GLY A 105 3.17 -17.69 -10.42
C GLY A 105 2.17 -17.46 -9.29
N PRO A 106 1.38 -18.50 -8.92
CA PRO A 106 0.34 -18.38 -7.90
C PRO A 106 0.89 -18.07 -6.50
N ASP A 107 2.15 -18.39 -6.26
CA ASP A 107 2.88 -18.16 -5.02
C ASP A 107 3.61 -16.80 -4.95
N GLY A 108 3.43 -15.93 -5.96
CA GLY A 108 4.03 -14.59 -5.98
C GLY A 108 3.59 -13.73 -4.78
N ILE A 109 4.54 -13.10 -4.10
CA ILE A 109 4.27 -12.24 -2.94
C ILE A 109 4.01 -10.80 -3.40
N LEU A 110 2.80 -10.32 -3.16
CA LEU A 110 2.33 -8.98 -3.51
C LEU A 110 2.53 -8.04 -2.32
N LEU A 111 3.06 -6.84 -2.59
CA LEU A 111 3.05 -5.71 -1.66
C LEU A 111 2.12 -4.63 -2.21
N VAL A 112 0.90 -4.57 -1.67
CA VAL A 112 -0.12 -3.58 -2.02
C VAL A 112 0.16 -2.26 -1.31
N LEU A 113 0.26 -1.19 -2.09
CA LEU A 113 0.64 0.15 -1.64
C LEU A 113 -0.36 1.19 -2.11
N ALA A 114 -0.77 2.07 -1.20
CA ALA A 114 -1.41 3.31 -1.60
C ALA A 114 -0.34 4.30 -2.11
N SER A 115 -0.60 4.92 -3.26
CA SER A 115 0.34 5.87 -3.90
C SER A 115 0.38 7.26 -3.26
N ASP A 116 -0.51 7.55 -2.32
CA ASP A 116 -0.72 8.86 -1.70
C ASP A 116 -0.22 8.94 -0.24
N HIS A 117 0.51 7.91 0.21
CA HIS A 117 1.13 7.90 1.53
C HIS A 117 2.53 8.52 1.50
N VAL A 118 2.84 9.30 2.55
CA VAL A 118 4.19 9.79 2.82
C VAL A 118 4.84 8.87 3.83
N ILE A 119 5.94 8.22 3.43
CA ILE A 119 6.79 7.41 4.28
C ILE A 119 8.18 8.00 4.19
N ASP A 120 8.68 8.51 5.31
CA ASP A 120 9.95 9.24 5.35
C ASP A 120 11.15 8.31 5.52
N ASP A 121 11.01 7.25 6.31
CA ASP A 121 12.05 6.24 6.49
C ASP A 121 11.84 5.06 5.51
N ALA A 122 12.43 5.19 4.32
CA ALA A 122 12.35 4.16 3.29
C ALA A 122 13.10 2.87 3.69
N ALA A 123 14.20 2.98 4.45
CA ALA A 123 14.98 1.80 4.86
C ALA A 123 14.19 0.95 5.86
N ALA A 124 13.62 1.58 6.91
CA ALA A 124 12.77 0.89 7.86
C ALA A 124 11.54 0.26 7.19
N PHE A 125 10.98 0.92 6.17
CA PHE A 125 9.88 0.35 5.38
C PHE A 125 10.30 -0.93 4.62
N VAL A 126 11.47 -0.92 3.99
CA VAL A 126 11.99 -2.08 3.26
C VAL A 126 12.27 -3.23 4.23
N ASP A 127 12.86 -2.96 5.39
CA ASP A 127 13.11 -3.98 6.43
C ASP A 127 11.80 -4.59 6.97
N ALA A 128 10.77 -3.77 7.16
CA ALA A 128 9.43 -4.25 7.50
C ALA A 128 8.85 -5.15 6.40
N CYS A 129 9.06 -4.82 5.12
CA CYS A 129 8.62 -5.66 4.00
C CYS A 129 9.34 -7.01 3.97
N ARG A 130 10.66 -7.03 4.18
CA ARG A 130 11.44 -8.28 4.27
C ARG A 130 10.94 -9.17 5.41
N THR A 131 10.63 -8.55 6.55
CA THR A 131 10.08 -9.27 7.71
C THR A 131 8.69 -9.84 7.39
N ALA A 132 7.80 -9.02 6.82
CA ALA A 132 6.43 -9.42 6.47
C ALA A 132 6.38 -10.57 5.46
N MET A 133 7.36 -10.63 4.54
CA MET A 133 7.43 -11.67 3.50
C MET A 133 7.41 -13.07 4.09
N THR A 134 8.10 -13.30 5.21
CA THR A 134 8.14 -14.62 5.86
C THR A 134 6.76 -15.16 6.23
N ALA A 135 5.86 -14.30 6.71
CA ALA A 135 4.49 -14.70 7.03
C ALA A 135 3.59 -14.77 5.79
N ALA A 136 3.84 -13.95 4.78
CA ALA A 136 3.08 -13.99 3.53
C ALA A 136 3.38 -15.26 2.71
N GLU A 137 4.61 -15.76 2.74
CA GLU A 137 5.01 -17.05 2.15
C GLU A 137 4.19 -18.22 2.74
N ASP A 138 3.89 -18.16 4.04
CA ASP A 138 3.00 -19.10 4.74
C ASP A 138 1.50 -18.93 4.40
N GLY A 139 1.17 -18.11 3.40
CA GLY A 139 -0.21 -17.87 2.94
C GLY A 139 -1.02 -16.95 3.87
N ARG A 140 -0.36 -16.12 4.68
CA ARG A 140 -1.06 -15.13 5.53
C ARG A 140 -1.24 -13.80 4.81
N ILE A 141 -2.32 -13.11 5.13
CA ILE A 141 -2.48 -11.68 4.82
C ILE A 141 -1.79 -10.88 5.91
N VAL A 142 -0.75 -10.14 5.55
CA VAL A 142 0.04 -9.34 6.47
C VAL A 142 -0.32 -7.86 6.33
N VAL A 143 -0.63 -7.21 7.43
CA VAL A 143 -0.91 -5.78 7.51
C VAL A 143 0.20 -5.06 8.27
N PHE A 144 0.49 -3.81 7.89
CA PHE A 144 1.53 -3.02 8.55
C PHE A 144 0.90 -2.05 9.55
N GLY A 145 1.25 -2.22 10.83
CA GLY A 145 0.81 -1.37 11.93
C GLY A 145 1.73 -0.16 12.14
N VAL A 146 1.15 1.01 12.40
CA VAL A 146 1.87 2.25 12.70
C VAL A 146 1.54 2.71 14.11
N ALA A 147 2.55 3.14 14.86
CA ALA A 147 2.37 3.69 16.21
C ALA A 147 1.47 4.95 16.16
N PRO A 148 0.31 4.95 16.85
CA PRO A 148 -0.59 6.09 16.85
C PRO A 148 0.02 7.31 17.53
N LYS A 149 -0.26 8.51 16.97
CA LYS A 149 0.07 9.80 17.60
C LYS A 149 -1.14 10.48 18.25
N GLY A 150 -2.32 9.88 18.15
CA GLY A 150 -3.56 10.38 18.72
C GLY A 150 -4.79 9.66 18.17
N PRO A 151 -6.00 9.92 18.71
CA PRO A 151 -7.22 9.27 18.25
C PRO A 151 -7.69 9.88 16.92
N VAL A 152 -7.47 9.16 15.83
CA VAL A 152 -7.93 9.50 14.46
C VAL A 152 -9.09 8.56 14.09
N PRO A 153 -10.34 9.05 14.01
CA PRO A 153 -11.51 8.22 13.70
C PRO A 153 -11.56 7.73 12.25
N ASP A 154 -10.88 8.40 11.31
CA ASP A 154 -10.91 8.02 9.90
C ASP A 154 -9.97 6.84 9.55
N TYR A 155 -9.22 6.33 10.52
CA TYR A 155 -8.25 5.25 10.34
C TYR A 155 -8.79 3.92 10.87
N GLY A 156 -8.33 2.82 10.28
CA GLY A 156 -8.46 1.50 10.89
C GLY A 156 -7.43 1.32 12.02
N TYR A 157 -7.76 0.49 12.99
CA TYR A 157 -6.90 0.08 14.10
C TYR A 157 -6.72 -1.44 14.10
N ILE A 158 -5.52 -1.87 14.49
CA ILE A 158 -5.12 -3.27 14.53
C ILE A 158 -4.71 -3.58 15.96
N ARG A 159 -5.37 -4.58 16.57
CA ARG A 159 -4.99 -5.12 17.87
C ARG A 159 -4.04 -6.31 17.66
N PRO A 160 -2.75 -6.20 17.96
CA PRO A 160 -1.86 -7.36 17.93
C PRO A 160 -2.24 -8.33 19.05
N ALA A 161 -2.12 -9.64 18.79
CA ALA A 161 -2.22 -10.63 19.85
C ALA A 161 -1.09 -10.45 20.87
N MET A 162 -1.38 -10.71 22.14
CA MET A 162 -0.47 -10.55 23.28
C MET A 162 0.72 -11.54 23.31
N SER A 163 0.88 -12.39 22.30
CA SER A 163 1.93 -13.39 22.27
C SER A 163 3.27 -12.81 21.82
N ASN A 164 4.37 -13.35 22.38
CA ASN A 164 5.76 -13.06 22.02
C ASN A 164 6.14 -13.68 20.66
N ALA A 165 5.40 -13.37 19.60
CA ALA A 165 5.51 -14.04 18.30
C ALA A 165 6.67 -13.54 17.41
N GLY A 166 7.61 -12.76 17.96
CA GLY A 166 8.68 -12.15 17.18
C GLY A 166 8.21 -10.92 16.39
N PRO A 167 8.87 -10.57 15.27
CA PRO A 167 8.63 -9.30 14.59
C PRO A 167 7.30 -9.27 13.80
N VAL A 168 6.73 -10.43 13.47
CA VAL A 168 5.36 -10.55 12.92
C VAL A 168 4.45 -11.12 14.00
N ARG A 169 3.33 -10.44 14.27
CA ARG A 169 2.37 -10.83 15.31
C ARG A 169 1.01 -11.14 14.69
N PRO A 170 0.30 -12.18 15.15
CA PRO A 170 -1.09 -12.39 14.77
C PRO A 170 -1.93 -11.15 15.11
N VAL A 171 -2.88 -10.81 14.24
CA VAL A 171 -3.88 -9.78 14.51
C VAL A 171 -5.03 -10.42 15.26
N ALA A 172 -5.27 -9.97 16.49
CA ALA A 172 -6.42 -10.42 17.29
C ALA A 172 -7.72 -9.75 16.82
N GLU A 173 -7.65 -8.49 16.39
CA GLU A 173 -8.82 -7.71 16.00
C GLU A 173 -8.44 -6.63 14.98
N PHE A 174 -9.33 -6.39 14.03
CA PHE A 174 -9.27 -5.28 13.08
C PHE A 174 -10.51 -4.41 13.24
N ILE A 175 -10.32 -3.14 13.58
CA ILE A 175 -11.39 -2.19 13.88
C ILE A 175 -11.36 -1.08 12.84
N GLU A 176 -12.39 -0.96 12.01
CA GLU A 176 -12.44 0.07 10.96
C GLU A 176 -13.19 1.31 11.47
N LYS A 177 -12.48 2.44 11.49
CA LYS A 177 -13.04 3.78 11.75
C LYS A 177 -13.87 3.89 13.05
N PRO A 178 -13.27 3.56 14.21
CA PRO A 178 -13.92 3.71 15.50
C PRO A 178 -14.25 5.18 15.77
N ASP A 179 -15.21 5.42 16.67
CA ASP A 179 -15.43 6.78 17.14
C ASP A 179 -14.22 7.31 17.94
N ARG A 180 -14.22 8.60 18.25
CA ARG A 180 -13.06 9.24 18.90
C ARG A 180 -12.82 8.71 20.32
N GLU A 181 -13.84 8.29 21.05
CA GLU A 181 -13.69 7.77 22.41
C GLU A 181 -13.13 6.34 22.37
N GLU A 182 -13.67 5.51 21.48
CA GLU A 182 -13.16 4.17 21.21
C GLU A 182 -11.72 4.21 20.70
N ALA A 183 -11.38 5.10 19.76
CA ALA A 183 -10.01 5.30 19.29
C ALA A 183 -9.03 5.59 20.44
N ARG A 184 -9.45 6.38 21.45
CA ARG A 184 -8.60 6.62 22.64
C ARG A 184 -8.38 5.36 23.46
N ARG A 185 -9.44 4.56 23.67
CA ARG A 185 -9.35 3.28 24.39
C ARG A 185 -8.43 2.31 23.66
N LEU A 186 -8.59 2.17 22.34
CA LEU A 186 -7.76 1.31 21.50
C LEU A 186 -6.28 1.68 21.59
N ILE A 187 -5.94 2.98 21.56
CA ILE A 187 -4.55 3.42 21.73
C ILE A 187 -4.02 3.08 23.13
N ALA A 188 -4.83 3.28 24.18
CA ALA A 188 -4.44 2.93 25.54
C ALA A 188 -4.19 1.43 25.72
N ASP A 189 -4.91 0.60 24.97
CA ASP A 189 -4.73 -0.86 24.95
C ASP A 189 -3.55 -1.34 24.07
N GLY A 190 -2.80 -0.41 23.45
CA GLY A 190 -1.66 -0.75 22.60
C GLY A 190 -2.00 -1.13 21.16
N CYS A 191 -3.21 -0.79 20.67
CA CYS A 191 -3.55 -0.95 19.26
C CYS A 191 -2.71 -0.01 18.37
N LEU A 192 -2.50 -0.43 17.14
CA LEU A 192 -1.77 0.31 16.11
C LEU A 192 -2.73 0.84 15.06
N TRP A 193 -2.35 1.89 14.32
CA TRP A 193 -3.06 2.26 13.10
C TRP A 193 -2.80 1.26 11.99
N ASN A 194 -3.83 0.91 11.22
CA ASN A 194 -3.65 0.26 9.94
C ASN A 194 -3.03 1.26 8.94
N SER A 195 -1.85 0.95 8.40
CA SER A 195 -1.23 1.79 7.37
C SER A 195 -1.96 1.76 6.03
N GLY A 196 -2.83 0.77 5.79
CA GLY A 196 -3.45 0.53 4.48
C GLY A 196 -2.55 -0.19 3.47
N ASN A 197 -1.28 -0.45 3.81
CA ASN A 197 -0.43 -1.35 3.03
C ASN A 197 -0.68 -2.80 3.46
N VAL A 198 -0.65 -3.71 2.51
CA VAL A 198 -0.90 -5.14 2.73
C VAL A 198 0.14 -5.96 1.97
N MET A 199 0.62 -7.03 2.57
CA MET A 199 1.42 -8.04 1.89
C MET A 199 0.68 -9.38 1.89
N VAL A 200 0.58 -10.01 0.73
CA VAL A 200 -0.25 -11.22 0.54
C VAL A 200 0.27 -12.04 -0.63
N ARG A 201 0.03 -13.34 -0.62
CA ARG A 201 0.34 -14.22 -1.75
C ARG A 201 -0.73 -14.08 -2.84
N ALA A 202 -0.35 -14.24 -4.11
CA ALA A 202 -1.24 -13.95 -5.24
C ALA A 202 -2.48 -14.87 -5.36
N ASP A 203 -2.48 -16.02 -4.68
CA ASP A 203 -3.56 -17.00 -4.65
C ASP A 203 -4.47 -16.92 -3.40
N VAL A 204 -4.23 -15.97 -2.50
CA VAL A 204 -5.01 -15.70 -1.27
C VAL A 204 -5.98 -14.53 -1.49
#